data_AF-A0A1S1YZJ4-F1
#
_entry.id   AF-A0A1S1YZJ4-F1
#
_cell.length_a   1.000
_cell.length_b   1.000
_cell.length_c   1.000
_cell.angle_alpha   90.00
_cell.angle_beta   90.00
_cell.angle_gamma   90.00
#
_symmetry.space_group_name_H-M   'P 1'
#
loop_
_entity.id
_entity.type
_entity.pdbx_description
1 polymer ?
#
loop_
_entity_poly.entity_id
_entity_poly.type
_entity_poly.pdbx_seq_one_letter_code
_entity_poly.pdbx_strand_id
1 'polypeptide(L)'
;MKLSNEQEKRIIDFVDAQGLKIQTLRDDIIDHLCCVVESGLGKDKSFDQLLEEAINDLAPNGLIEIQHKTVFLLNSKRILLMKKLMYFIGLIGSISLTAGVTFKVLHMAYANELFMVGFLTLLLLFVPLYTIDKFKVTLSKSISVRLKFILGLVAAVSTGLSGLFKMMHLQGAPMLLLFGAFVFAFGFLPFYFFNMYKNSVPEVAE
;
A
#
# COMPACT_ATOMS: atom_id res chain seq x y z
N MET A 1 7.93 34.04 -26.93
CA MET A 1 7.19 33.98 -28.22
C MET A 1 5.94 33.14 -27.99
N LYS A 2 4.84 33.37 -28.70
CA LYS A 2 3.67 32.46 -28.59
C LYS A 2 3.90 31.20 -29.42
N LEU A 3 3.44 30.06 -28.93
CA LEU A 3 3.41 28.81 -29.70
C LEU A 3 2.49 28.94 -30.92
N SER A 4 2.82 28.20 -31.97
CA SER A 4 1.88 27.98 -33.09
C SER A 4 0.84 26.92 -32.70
N ASN A 5 -0.35 26.99 -33.31
CA ASN A 5 -1.42 26.01 -33.09
C ASN A 5 -0.98 24.56 -33.37
N GLU A 6 -0.06 24.34 -34.31
CA GLU A 6 0.49 23.01 -34.60
C GLU A 6 1.41 22.49 -33.50
N GLN A 7 2.23 23.37 -32.92
CA GLN A 7 3.14 23.02 -31.83
C GLN A 7 2.38 22.73 -30.53
N GLU A 8 1.37 23.54 -30.21
CA GLU A 8 0.48 23.30 -29.06
C GLU A 8 -0.22 21.95 -29.19
N LYS A 9 -0.73 21.64 -30.39
CA LYS A 9 -1.36 20.34 -30.66
C LYS A 9 -0.39 19.16 -30.47
N ARG A 10 0.88 19.29 -30.88
CA ARG A 10 1.90 18.23 -30.64
C ARG A 10 2.12 17.97 -29.14
N ILE A 11 2.08 19.01 -28.30
CA ILE A 11 2.20 18.85 -26.85
C ILE A 11 0.99 18.11 -26.28
N ILE A 12 -0.22 18.50 -26.70
CA ILE A 12 -1.47 17.84 -26.27
C ILE A 12 -1.47 16.36 -26.66
N ASP A 13 -1.18 16.06 -27.94
CA ASP A 13 -1.16 14.69 -28.46
C ASP A 13 -0.12 13.82 -27.72
N PHE A 14 1.04 14.40 -27.36
CA PHE A 14 2.06 13.71 -26.58
C PHE A 14 1.57 13.38 -25.16
N VAL A 15 0.96 14.33 -24.45
CA VAL A 15 0.48 14.13 -23.08
C VAL A 15 -0.69 13.14 -23.05
N ASP A 16 -1.61 13.23 -24.00
CA ASP A 16 -2.74 12.30 -24.13
C ASP A 16 -2.28 10.86 -24.40
N ALA A 17 -1.22 10.69 -25.19
CA ALA A 17 -0.62 9.38 -25.47
C ALA A 17 -0.04 8.68 -24.22
N GLN A 18 0.29 9.43 -23.14
CA GLN A 18 0.81 8.86 -21.89
C GLN A 18 -0.28 8.22 -21.00
N GLY A 19 -1.57 8.39 -21.33
CA GLY A 19 -2.66 7.72 -20.62
C GLY A 19 -2.94 8.25 -19.21
N LEU A 20 -2.79 9.57 -19.00
CA LEU A 20 -3.16 10.23 -17.76
C LEU A 20 -4.68 10.10 -17.50
N LYS A 21 -5.05 9.76 -16.27
CA LYS A 21 -6.43 9.55 -15.81
C LYS A 21 -7.02 10.78 -15.13
N ILE A 22 -6.18 11.64 -14.54
CA ILE A 22 -6.62 12.85 -13.83
C ILE A 22 -6.63 14.01 -14.82
N GLN A 23 -7.83 14.48 -15.18
CA GLN A 23 -8.00 15.54 -16.18
C GLN A 23 -7.35 16.86 -15.76
N THR A 24 -7.55 17.29 -14.51
CA THR A 24 -6.94 18.54 -14.02
C THR A 24 -5.41 18.50 -14.08
N LEU A 25 -4.81 17.37 -13.71
CA LEU A 25 -3.36 17.18 -13.78
C LEU A 25 -2.85 17.18 -15.22
N ARG A 26 -3.61 16.57 -16.13
CA ARG A 26 -3.29 16.60 -17.56
C ARG A 26 -3.27 18.04 -18.07
N ASP A 27 -4.32 18.81 -17.77
CA ASP A 27 -4.44 20.20 -18.19
C ASP A 27 -3.31 21.05 -17.58
N ASP A 28 -2.97 20.84 -16.29
CA ASP A 28 -1.84 21.50 -15.62
C ASP A 28 -0.48 21.17 -16.28
N ILE A 29 -0.27 19.92 -16.71
CA ILE A 29 0.96 19.50 -17.40
C ILE A 29 1.05 20.12 -18.79
N ILE A 30 -0.05 20.15 -19.54
CA ILE A 30 -0.10 20.77 -20.86
C ILE A 30 0.24 22.27 -20.73
N ASP A 31 -0.41 22.97 -19.80
CA ASP A 31 -0.17 24.41 -19.57
C ASP A 31 1.29 24.67 -19.17
N HIS A 32 1.85 23.83 -18.29
CA HIS A 32 3.25 23.93 -17.89
C HIS A 32 4.22 23.73 -19.06
N LEU A 33 4.05 22.67 -19.85
CA LEU A 33 4.90 22.39 -21.02
C LEU A 33 4.81 23.52 -22.06
N CYS A 34 3.60 24.02 -22.31
CA CYS A 34 3.41 25.18 -23.18
C CYS A 34 4.19 26.40 -22.66
N CYS A 35 4.03 26.77 -21.38
CA CYS A 35 4.73 27.90 -20.78
C CYS A 35 6.27 27.77 -20.84
N VAL A 36 6.81 26.58 -20.53
CA VAL A 36 8.26 26.34 -20.54
C VAL A 36 8.81 26.47 -21.96
N VAL A 37 8.16 25.84 -22.95
CA VAL A 37 8.60 25.93 -24.34
C VAL A 37 8.49 27.36 -24.87
N GLU A 38 7.40 28.08 -24.57
CA GLU A 38 7.23 29.50 -24.97
C GLU A 38 8.33 30.43 -24.44
N SER A 39 8.83 30.13 -23.23
CA SER A 39 9.93 30.87 -22.60
C SER A 39 11.30 30.56 -23.22
N GLY A 40 11.43 29.39 -23.88
CA GLY A 40 12.62 28.97 -24.61
C GLY A 40 12.65 29.43 -26.06
N LEU A 41 11.48 29.68 -26.66
CA LEU A 41 11.36 30.11 -28.06
C LEU A 41 12.06 31.45 -28.31
N GLY A 42 12.95 31.48 -29.31
CA GLY A 42 13.78 32.64 -29.67
C GLY A 42 15.23 32.56 -29.16
N LYS A 43 15.60 31.49 -28.45
CA LYS A 43 16.99 31.11 -28.14
C LYS A 43 17.53 30.15 -29.23
N ASP A 44 18.81 29.79 -29.16
CA ASP A 44 19.50 28.90 -30.12
C ASP A 44 19.01 27.42 -30.13
N LYS A 45 17.82 27.11 -29.59
CA LYS A 45 17.27 25.76 -29.49
C LYS A 45 16.01 25.63 -30.34
N SER A 46 15.87 24.48 -31.00
CA SER A 46 14.66 24.12 -31.75
C SER A 46 13.49 23.76 -30.82
N PHE A 47 12.26 23.80 -31.35
CA PHE A 47 11.06 23.39 -30.61
C PHE A 47 11.15 21.98 -30.04
N ASP A 48 11.60 21.00 -30.85
CA ASP A 48 11.68 19.60 -30.41
C ASP A 48 12.68 19.44 -29.26
N GLN A 49 13.82 20.14 -29.31
CA GLN A 49 14.81 20.14 -28.22
C GLN A 49 14.27 20.77 -26.94
N LEU A 50 13.54 21.90 -27.06
CA LEU A 50 12.93 22.57 -25.91
C LEU A 50 11.84 21.70 -25.26
N LEU A 51 11.06 21.00 -26.07
CA LEU A 51 10.01 20.10 -25.59
C LEU A 51 10.61 18.88 -24.89
N GLU A 52 11.64 18.25 -25.46
CA GLU A 52 12.34 17.12 -24.85
C GLU A 52 12.98 17.50 -23.52
N GLU A 53 13.64 18.66 -23.46
CA GLU A 53 14.23 19.21 -22.22
C GLU A 53 13.15 19.48 -21.17
N ALA A 54 12.04 20.12 -21.55
CA ALA A 54 10.92 20.39 -20.64
C ALA A 54 10.29 19.10 -20.08
N ILE A 55 10.16 18.05 -20.90
CA ILE A 55 9.64 16.75 -20.47
C ILE A 55 10.63 16.07 -19.51
N ASN A 56 11.93 16.07 -19.84
CA ASN A 56 12.95 15.45 -19.00
C ASN A 56 13.11 16.17 -17.65
N ASP A 57 12.98 17.50 -17.63
CA ASP A 57 13.02 18.29 -16.41
C ASP A 57 11.78 18.07 -15.53
N LEU A 58 10.59 18.02 -16.14
CA LEU A 58 9.33 17.82 -15.42
C LEU A 58 9.19 16.38 -14.92
N ALA A 59 9.52 15.40 -15.77
CA ALA A 59 9.19 14.00 -15.57
C ALA A 59 10.29 13.06 -16.11
N PRO A 60 11.48 13.03 -15.48
CA PRO A 60 12.61 12.20 -15.95
C PRO A 60 12.29 10.70 -15.98
N ASN A 61 11.28 10.27 -15.23
CA ASN A 61 10.79 8.89 -15.16
C ASN A 61 9.40 8.70 -15.78
N GLY A 62 8.89 9.71 -16.51
CA GLY A 62 7.59 9.70 -17.18
C GLY A 62 6.42 10.33 -16.41
N LEU A 63 5.43 10.84 -17.16
CA LEU A 63 4.29 11.60 -16.62
C LEU A 63 3.38 10.77 -15.69
N ILE A 64 3.36 9.45 -15.87
CA ILE A 64 2.59 8.53 -15.03
C ILE A 64 3.09 8.58 -13.57
N GLU A 65 4.39 8.77 -13.34
CA GLU A 65 4.93 8.91 -11.98
C GLU A 65 4.38 10.14 -11.27
N ILE A 66 4.24 11.27 -11.99
CA ILE A 66 3.66 12.50 -11.45
C ILE A 66 2.22 12.24 -11.01
N GLN A 67 1.43 11.53 -11.82
CA GLN A 67 0.08 11.14 -11.42
C GLN A 67 0.06 10.29 -10.15
N HIS A 68 0.96 9.29 -10.04
CA HIS A 68 1.06 8.47 -8.84
C HIS A 68 1.41 9.32 -7.60
N LYS A 69 2.35 10.26 -7.73
CA LYS A 69 2.70 11.21 -6.66
C LYS A 69 1.52 12.10 -6.29
N THR A 70 0.81 12.65 -7.26
CA THR A 70 -0.39 13.49 -7.03
C THR A 70 -1.47 12.72 -6.30
N VAL A 71 -1.81 11.51 -6.75
CA VAL A 71 -2.78 10.64 -6.06
C VAL A 71 -2.33 10.34 -4.63
N PHE A 72 -1.05 10.05 -4.43
CA PHE A 72 -0.49 9.80 -3.11
C PHE A 72 -0.57 11.04 -2.22
N LEU A 73 -0.20 12.21 -2.71
CA LEU A 73 -0.23 13.48 -1.97
C LEU A 73 -1.66 13.89 -1.61
N LEU A 74 -2.61 13.76 -2.53
CA LEU A 74 -4.04 14.01 -2.28
C LEU A 74 -4.60 13.10 -1.19
N ASN A 75 -4.11 11.86 -1.11
CA ASN A 75 -4.53 10.88 -0.09
C ASN A 75 -3.62 10.82 1.15
N SER A 76 -2.53 11.59 1.17
CA SER A 76 -1.45 11.49 2.17
C SER A 76 -1.95 11.69 3.60
N LYS A 77 -2.80 12.70 3.83
CA LYS A 77 -3.41 12.97 5.14
C LYS A 77 -4.16 11.76 5.69
N ARG A 78 -4.96 11.11 4.85
CA ARG A 78 -5.73 9.90 5.21
C ARG A 78 -4.80 8.72 5.50
N ILE A 79 -3.76 8.54 4.69
CA ILE A 79 -2.76 7.48 4.88
C ILE A 79 -2.00 7.69 6.20
N LEU A 80 -1.56 8.92 6.48
CA LEU A 80 -0.86 9.27 7.71
C LEU A 80 -1.76 9.09 8.95
N LEU A 81 -3.03 9.46 8.87
CA LEU A 81 -4.00 9.25 9.95
C LEU A 81 -4.16 7.76 10.28
N MET A 82 -4.33 6.92 9.24
CA MET A 82 -4.46 5.46 9.42
C MET A 82 -3.21 4.85 10.06
N LYS A 83 -2.01 5.30 9.66
CA LYS A 83 -0.75 4.86 10.27
C LYS A 83 -0.64 5.25 11.74
N LYS A 84 -0.96 6.51 12.07
CA LYS A 84 -0.97 6.99 13.46
C LYS A 84 -1.92 6.16 14.32
N LEU A 85 -3.14 5.91 13.83
CA LEU A 85 -4.13 5.10 14.52
C LEU A 85 -3.65 3.65 14.72
N MET A 86 -3.08 3.03 13.68
CA MET A 86 -2.53 1.67 13.75
C MET A 86 -1.43 1.57 14.82
N TYR A 87 -0.47 2.50 14.84
CA TYR A 87 0.58 2.49 15.86
C TYR A 87 0.04 2.72 17.27
N PHE A 88 -0.94 3.60 17.42
CA PHE A 88 -1.57 3.87 18.71
C PHE A 88 -2.32 2.64 19.25
N ILE A 89 -3.13 1.98 18.42
CA ILE A 89 -3.84 0.74 18.77
C ILE A 89 -2.83 -0.37 19.09
N GLY A 90 -1.76 -0.51 18.30
CA GLY A 90 -0.71 -1.49 18.54
C GLY A 90 -0.01 -1.27 19.88
N LEU A 91 0.27 -0.01 20.23
CA LEU A 91 0.88 0.35 21.51
C LEU A 91 -0.04 -0.01 22.68
N ILE A 92 -1.30 0.44 22.65
CA ILE A 92 -2.27 0.14 23.72
C ILE A 92 -2.49 -1.36 23.85
N GLY A 93 -2.66 -2.07 22.74
CA GLY A 93 -2.85 -3.52 22.74
C GLY A 93 -1.65 -4.26 23.33
N SER A 94 -0.43 -3.85 22.96
CA SER A 94 0.82 -4.45 23.48
C SER A 94 1.01 -4.19 24.97
N ILE A 95 0.76 -2.96 25.44
CA ILE A 95 0.81 -2.61 26.86
C ILE A 95 -0.22 -3.44 27.64
N SER A 96 -1.47 -3.49 27.17
CA SER A 96 -2.54 -4.26 27.82
C SER A 96 -2.20 -5.75 27.88
N LEU A 97 -1.71 -6.33 26.78
CA LEU A 97 -1.35 -7.74 26.72
C LEU A 97 -0.19 -8.05 27.69
N THR A 98 0.86 -7.23 27.66
CA THR A 98 2.03 -7.39 28.53
C THR A 98 1.65 -7.25 29.99
N ALA A 99 0.85 -6.24 30.33
CA ALA A 99 0.34 -6.04 31.68
C ALA A 99 -0.54 -7.22 32.13
N GLY A 100 -1.39 -7.76 31.25
CA GLY A 100 -2.20 -8.94 31.56
C GLY A 100 -1.37 -10.19 31.86
N VAL A 101 -0.31 -10.44 31.07
CA VAL A 101 0.65 -11.54 31.35
C VAL A 101 1.36 -11.32 32.68
N THR A 102 1.88 -10.10 32.92
CA THR A 102 2.57 -9.77 34.17
C THR A 102 1.67 -9.95 35.37
N PHE A 103 0.42 -9.47 35.31
CA PHE A 103 -0.55 -9.61 36.39
C PHE A 103 -0.89 -11.09 36.64
N LYS A 104 -0.92 -11.90 35.58
CA LYS A 104 -1.14 -13.34 35.70
C LYS A 104 -0.01 -14.04 36.45
N VAL A 105 1.24 -13.66 36.16
CA VAL A 105 2.43 -14.18 36.86
C VAL A 105 2.46 -13.71 38.32
N LEU A 106 2.10 -12.45 38.57
CA LEU A 106 2.08 -11.84 39.90
C LEU A 106 0.82 -12.17 40.71
N HIS A 107 -0.10 -12.99 40.19
CA HIS A 107 -1.37 -13.36 40.83
C HIS A 107 -2.24 -12.14 41.21
N MET A 108 -2.16 -11.08 40.42
CA MET A 108 -2.96 -9.87 40.60
C MET A 108 -4.35 -10.02 39.96
N ALA A 109 -5.34 -9.32 40.51
CA ALA A 109 -6.68 -9.22 39.92
C ALA A 109 -6.62 -8.60 38.51
N TYR A 110 -7.65 -8.87 37.68
CA TYR A 110 -7.79 -8.38 36.30
C TYR A 110 -6.80 -8.92 35.26
N ALA A 111 -5.91 -9.86 35.62
CA ALA A 111 -4.94 -10.46 34.71
C ALA A 111 -5.55 -11.01 33.41
N ASN A 112 -6.61 -11.81 33.54
CA ASN A 112 -7.26 -12.44 32.37
C ASN A 112 -7.98 -11.40 31.50
N GLU A 113 -8.68 -10.43 32.09
CA GLU A 113 -9.38 -9.38 31.34
C GLU A 113 -8.39 -8.54 30.51
N LEU A 114 -7.30 -8.10 31.14
CA LEU A 114 -6.30 -7.26 30.49
C LEU A 114 -5.55 -8.01 29.37
N PHE A 115 -5.29 -9.31 29.58
CA PHE A 115 -4.76 -10.21 28.56
C PHE A 115 -5.72 -10.35 27.38
N MET A 116 -7.00 -10.62 27.65
CA MET A 116 -8.03 -10.81 26.62
C MET A 116 -8.22 -9.55 25.77
N VAL A 117 -8.34 -8.39 26.40
CA VAL A 117 -8.51 -7.10 25.71
C VAL A 117 -7.29 -6.79 24.84
N GLY A 118 -6.08 -6.96 25.39
CA GLY A 118 -4.84 -6.74 24.65
C GLY A 118 -4.70 -7.68 23.46
N PHE A 119 -4.97 -8.97 23.67
CA PHE A 119 -4.88 -9.98 22.62
C PHE A 119 -5.91 -9.75 21.50
N LEU A 120 -7.18 -9.50 21.85
CA LEU A 120 -8.24 -9.23 20.86
C LEU A 120 -7.98 -7.95 20.09
N THR A 121 -7.48 -6.91 20.76
CA THR A 121 -7.12 -5.64 20.12
C THR A 121 -6.00 -5.83 19.10
N LEU A 122 -4.96 -6.60 19.45
CA LEU A 122 -3.87 -6.88 18.51
C LEU A 122 -4.35 -7.78 17.36
N LEU A 123 -5.12 -8.83 17.66
CA LEU A 123 -5.55 -9.80 16.65
C LEU A 123 -6.59 -9.23 15.68
N LEU A 124 -7.61 -8.52 16.18
CA LEU A 124 -8.76 -8.09 15.38
C LEU A 124 -8.68 -6.64 14.91
N LEU A 125 -7.85 -5.78 15.52
CA LEU A 125 -7.68 -4.40 15.07
C LEU A 125 -6.31 -4.19 14.44
N PHE A 126 -5.24 -4.51 15.14
CA PHE A 126 -3.88 -4.23 14.64
C PHE A 126 -3.52 -5.05 13.40
N VAL A 127 -3.75 -6.37 13.40
CA VAL A 127 -3.39 -7.24 12.27
C VAL A 127 -4.16 -6.87 10.97
N PRO A 128 -5.49 -6.64 10.97
CA PRO A 128 -6.19 -6.17 9.77
C PRO A 128 -5.72 -4.78 9.32
N LEU A 129 -5.53 -3.83 10.24
CA LEU A 129 -5.04 -2.48 9.89
C LEU A 129 -3.64 -2.54 9.26
N TYR A 130 -2.74 -3.35 9.81
CA TYR A 130 -1.41 -3.58 9.25
C TYR A 130 -1.47 -4.19 7.84
N THR A 131 -2.36 -5.16 7.65
CA THR A 131 -2.58 -5.80 6.34
C THR A 131 -3.12 -4.80 5.32
N ILE A 132 -4.07 -3.94 5.71
CA ILE A 132 -4.64 -2.90 4.84
C ILE A 132 -3.59 -1.83 4.48
N ASP A 133 -2.75 -1.41 5.43
CA ASP A 133 -1.67 -0.45 5.15
C ASP A 133 -0.68 -1.04 4.12
N LYS A 134 -0.24 -2.29 4.34
CA LYS A 134 0.64 -2.99 3.39
C LYS A 134 -0.01 -3.21 2.03
N PHE A 135 -1.30 -3.53 2.00
CA PHE A 135 -2.08 -3.69 0.78
C PHE A 135 -2.16 -2.37 -0.01
N LYS A 136 -2.46 -1.26 0.66
CA LYS A 136 -2.52 0.07 0.03
C LYS A 136 -1.16 0.54 -0.46
N VAL A 137 -0.09 0.30 0.29
CA VAL A 137 1.27 0.68 -0.15
C VAL A 137 1.72 -0.17 -1.36
N THR A 138 1.25 -1.41 -1.47
CA THR A 138 1.51 -2.30 -2.61
C THR A 138 0.50 -2.08 -3.75
N LEU A 139 0.31 -0.82 -4.14
CA LEU A 139 -0.76 -0.31 -5.03
C LEU A 139 -0.70 -0.80 -6.50
N SER A 140 0.02 -1.88 -6.82
CA SER A 140 0.33 -2.25 -8.21
C SER A 140 0.07 -3.70 -8.64
N LYS A 141 0.06 -4.73 -7.79
CA LYS A 141 0.28 -6.10 -8.33
C LYS A 141 -0.89 -7.08 -8.23
N SER A 142 -1.10 -7.78 -9.36
CA SER A 142 -1.62 -9.12 -9.64
C SER A 142 -2.51 -9.81 -8.59
N ILE A 143 -3.53 -10.54 -9.05
CA ILE A 143 -4.46 -11.36 -8.24
C ILE A 143 -3.72 -12.20 -7.16
N SER A 144 -2.54 -12.73 -7.49
CA SER A 144 -1.69 -13.50 -6.57
C SER A 144 -1.30 -12.72 -5.29
N VAL A 145 -1.01 -11.42 -5.40
CA VAL A 145 -0.64 -10.58 -4.23
C VAL A 145 -1.84 -10.35 -3.32
N ARG A 146 -3.02 -10.13 -3.91
CA ARG A 146 -4.27 -9.94 -3.15
C ARG A 146 -4.64 -11.19 -2.37
N LEU A 147 -4.59 -12.35 -3.02
CA LEU A 147 -4.87 -13.65 -2.40
C LEU A 147 -3.93 -13.94 -1.23
N LYS A 148 -2.63 -13.65 -1.38
CA LYS A 148 -1.65 -13.79 -0.29
C LYS A 148 -2.06 -13.01 0.96
N PHE A 149 -2.45 -11.75 0.85
CA PHE A 149 -2.86 -10.95 2.01
C PHE A 149 -4.16 -11.46 2.65
N ILE A 150 -5.15 -11.83 1.84
CA ILE A 150 -6.45 -12.33 2.34
C ILE A 150 -6.26 -13.67 3.06
N LEU A 151 -5.58 -14.63 2.43
CA LEU A 151 -5.35 -15.96 3.00
C LEU A 151 -4.47 -15.88 4.26
N GLY A 152 -3.47 -15.00 4.25
CA GLY A 152 -2.64 -14.75 5.43
C GLY A 152 -3.45 -14.15 6.59
N LEU A 153 -4.34 -13.20 6.31
CA LEU A 153 -5.21 -12.60 7.33
C LEU A 153 -6.18 -13.62 7.91
N VAL A 154 -6.85 -14.40 7.06
CA VAL A 154 -7.78 -15.46 7.50
C VAL A 154 -7.06 -16.49 8.36
N ALA A 155 -5.89 -16.95 7.94
CA ALA A 155 -5.08 -17.89 8.72
C ALA A 155 -4.65 -17.33 10.07
N ALA A 156 -4.17 -16.08 10.11
CA ALA A 156 -3.72 -15.43 11.35
C ALA A 156 -4.86 -15.24 12.35
N VAL A 157 -6.00 -14.71 11.90
CA VAL A 157 -7.17 -14.47 12.75
C VAL A 157 -7.77 -15.78 13.27
N SER A 158 -7.94 -16.79 12.40
CA SER A 158 -8.46 -18.10 12.82
C SER A 158 -7.56 -18.80 13.82
N THR A 159 -6.24 -18.82 13.57
CA THR A 159 -5.26 -19.43 14.50
C THR A 159 -5.21 -18.67 15.83
N GLY A 160 -5.20 -17.33 15.80
CA GLY A 160 -5.22 -16.52 17.01
C GLY A 160 -6.49 -16.72 17.84
N LEU A 161 -7.66 -16.78 17.18
CA LEU A 161 -8.94 -17.01 17.84
C LEU A 161 -9.04 -18.42 18.43
N SER A 162 -8.44 -19.42 17.76
CA SER A 162 -8.30 -20.76 18.32
C SER A 162 -7.50 -20.76 19.63
N GLY A 163 -6.41 -20.00 19.69
CA GLY A 163 -5.63 -19.80 20.92
C GLY A 163 -6.49 -19.26 22.07
N LEU A 164 -7.31 -18.24 21.79
CA LEU A 164 -8.26 -17.70 22.77
C LEU A 164 -9.29 -18.73 23.21
N PHE A 165 -9.87 -19.48 22.26
CA PHE A 165 -10.86 -20.50 22.58
C PHE A 165 -10.27 -21.57 23.51
N LYS A 166 -9.01 -21.96 23.26
CA LYS A 166 -8.32 -22.91 24.14
C LYS A 166 -8.08 -22.34 25.53
N MET A 167 -7.73 -21.06 25.64
CA MET A 167 -7.54 -20.39 26.93
C MET A 167 -8.85 -20.21 27.72
N MET A 168 -9.95 -19.97 27.02
CA MET A 168 -11.29 -19.81 27.61
C MET A 168 -12.03 -21.14 27.83
N HIS A 169 -11.40 -22.28 27.53
CA HIS A 169 -12.04 -23.60 27.53
C HIS A 169 -13.30 -23.67 26.65
N LEU A 170 -13.35 -22.87 25.58
CA LEU A 170 -14.42 -22.88 24.59
C LEU A 170 -14.28 -24.08 23.65
N GLN A 171 -15.43 -24.64 23.28
CA GLN A 171 -15.51 -25.75 22.34
C GLN A 171 -15.07 -25.32 20.94
N GLY A 172 -14.50 -26.25 20.16
CA GLY A 172 -14.10 -25.98 18.77
C GLY A 172 -12.71 -25.37 18.60
N ALA A 173 -11.96 -25.07 19.66
CA ALA A 173 -10.57 -24.62 19.59
C ALA A 173 -9.68 -25.47 18.64
N PRO A 174 -9.64 -26.82 18.75
CA PRO A 174 -8.77 -27.63 17.88
C PRO A 174 -9.22 -27.63 16.41
N MET A 175 -10.54 -27.58 16.14
CA MET A 175 -11.06 -27.51 14.78
C MET A 175 -10.71 -26.19 14.10
N LEU A 176 -10.83 -25.08 14.85
CA LEU A 176 -10.45 -23.76 14.35
C LEU A 176 -8.94 -23.63 14.14
N LEU A 177 -8.12 -24.28 14.97
CA LEU A 177 -6.67 -24.35 14.78
C LEU A 177 -6.32 -25.09 13.50
N LEU A 178 -6.93 -26.26 13.30
CA LEU A 178 -6.69 -27.09 12.12
C LEU A 178 -7.08 -26.35 10.85
N PHE A 179 -8.22 -25.66 10.86
CA PHE A 179 -8.65 -24.81 9.75
C PHE A 179 -7.64 -23.69 9.47
N GLY A 180 -7.22 -22.93 10.49
CA GLY A 180 -6.24 -21.86 10.33
C GLY A 180 -4.89 -22.37 9.81
N ALA A 181 -4.41 -23.50 10.33
CA ALA A 181 -3.19 -24.16 9.89
C ALA A 181 -3.29 -24.65 8.44
N PHE A 182 -4.45 -25.22 8.05
CA PHE A 182 -4.70 -25.65 6.68
C PHE A 182 -4.68 -24.46 5.70
N VAL A 183 -5.39 -23.37 6.02
CA VAL A 183 -5.39 -22.15 5.20
C VAL A 183 -3.99 -21.53 5.13
N PHE A 184 -3.22 -21.58 6.21
CA PHE A 184 -1.83 -21.13 6.20
C PHE A 184 -0.96 -21.98 5.26
N ALA A 185 -1.01 -23.30 5.43
CA ALA A 185 -0.13 -24.24 4.73
C ALA A 185 -0.44 -24.36 3.23
N PHE A 186 -1.71 -24.47 2.86
CA PHE A 186 -2.14 -24.69 1.47
C PHE A 186 -2.63 -23.41 0.79
N GLY A 187 -3.03 -22.40 1.57
CA GLY A 187 -3.42 -21.10 1.04
C GLY A 187 -2.24 -20.14 1.02
N PHE A 188 -1.81 -19.65 2.18
CA PHE A 188 -0.83 -18.55 2.26
C PHE A 188 0.56 -18.93 1.70
N LEU A 189 1.12 -20.07 2.10
CA LEU A 189 2.50 -20.43 1.75
C LEU A 189 2.73 -20.58 0.23
N PRO A 190 1.90 -21.30 -0.56
CA PRO A 190 2.13 -21.44 -1.99
C PRO A 190 2.16 -20.10 -2.72
N PHE A 191 1.22 -19.19 -2.42
CA PHE A 191 1.23 -17.85 -3.00
C PHE A 191 2.40 -17.00 -2.51
N TYR A 192 2.83 -17.17 -1.26
CA TYR A 192 4.01 -16.49 -0.73
C TYR A 192 5.28 -16.90 -1.49
N PHE A 193 5.54 -18.21 -1.60
CA PHE A 193 6.73 -18.74 -2.26
C PHE A 193 6.73 -18.46 -3.77
N PHE A 194 5.59 -18.61 -4.44
CA PHE A 194 5.48 -18.30 -5.87
C PHE A 194 5.79 -16.83 -6.18
N ASN A 195 5.26 -15.91 -5.35
CA ASN A 195 5.53 -14.49 -5.50
C ASN A 195 7.01 -14.17 -5.24
N MET A 196 7.60 -14.79 -4.21
CA MET A 196 9.03 -14.65 -3.92
C MET A 196 9.90 -15.15 -5.08
N TYR A 197 9.59 -16.33 -5.63
CA TYR A 197 10.28 -16.90 -6.79
C TYR A 197 10.18 -15.98 -8.02
N LYS A 198 8.97 -15.50 -8.33
CA LYS A 198 8.76 -14.56 -9.46
C LYS A 198 9.56 -13.27 -9.29
N ASN A 199 9.69 -12.74 -8.08
CA ASN A 199 10.48 -11.53 -7.85
C ASN A 199 11.99 -11.78 -7.82
N SER A 200 12.44 -13.02 -7.63
CA SER A 200 13.86 -13.38 -7.62
C SER A 200 14.43 -13.72 -9.00
N VAL A 201 13.58 -14.04 -9.98
CA VAL A 201 14.00 -14.22 -11.37
C VAL A 201 13.96 -12.84 -12.04
N PRO A 202 15.12 -12.22 -12.35
CA PRO A 202 15.12 -11.01 -13.18
C PRO A 202 14.51 -11.38 -14.54
N GLU A 203 13.57 -10.57 -15.03
CA GLU A 203 13.12 -10.64 -16.42
C GLU A 203 14.37 -10.50 -17.29
N VAL A 204 14.80 -11.60 -17.90
CA VAL A 204 15.74 -11.55 -19.01
C VAL A 204 14.98 -10.83 -20.11
N ALA A 205 15.44 -9.62 -20.43
CA ALA A 205 14.97 -8.86 -21.56
C ALA A 205 15.14 -9.70 -22.83
N GLU A 206 14.03 -10.13 -23.42
CA GLU A 206 13.93 -10.49 -24.84
C GLU A 206 13.39 -9.28 -25.61
#